data_AF-A0A832FMM5-F1
#
_entry.id   AF-A0A832FMM5-F1
#
_cell.length_a   1.000
_cell.length_b   1.000
_cell.length_c   1.000
_cell.angle_alpha   90.00
_cell.angle_beta   90.00
_cell.angle_gamma   90.00
#
_symmetry.space_group_name_H-M   'P 1'
#
loop_
_entity.id
_entity.type
_entity.pdbx_description
1 polymer ?
#
loop_
_entity_poly.entity_id
_entity_poly.type
_entity_poly.pdbx_seq_one_letter_code
_entity_poly.pdbx_strand_id
1 'polypeptide(L)'
;MEMPKLKVKKFRGSRTCGGGSHKKRRGAGHRGGRGNAGVHKHKYLKFIKLEKLGLYEFGKHGFTRPKVVVEELVREKNLKERLKSLRDEGKLDENTYRFLYSKAELNVGDLSSIVEKLVELGIAE
;
A
#
# COMPACT_ATOMS: atom_id res chain seq x y z
N MET A 1 -0.21 36.67 -5.10
CA MET A 1 0.53 36.25 -6.30
C MET A 1 -0.37 36.39 -7.51
N GLU A 2 0.01 37.22 -8.48
CA GLU A 2 -0.77 37.42 -9.71
C GLU A 2 -0.61 36.20 -10.63
N MET A 3 -1.72 35.67 -11.16
CA MET A 3 -1.64 34.53 -12.07
C MET A 3 -1.03 34.96 -13.42
N PRO A 4 0.01 34.26 -13.92
CA PRO A 4 0.59 34.58 -15.21
C PRO A 4 -0.44 34.40 -16.33
N LYS A 5 -0.43 35.34 -17.29
CA LYS A 5 -1.35 35.34 -18.43
C LYS A 5 -1.22 34.01 -19.21
N LEU A 6 -2.35 33.41 -19.56
CA LEU A 6 -2.39 32.19 -20.36
C LEU A 6 -1.67 32.37 -21.70
N LYS A 7 -0.83 31.39 -22.07
CA LYS A 7 -0.09 31.39 -23.35
C LYS A 7 -1.00 31.54 -24.58
N VAL A 8 -2.27 31.15 -24.47
CA VAL A 8 -3.28 31.34 -25.53
C VAL A 8 -3.37 32.80 -25.97
N LYS A 9 -3.28 33.77 -25.03
CA LYS A 9 -3.32 35.20 -25.36
C LYS A 9 -2.14 35.60 -26.26
N LYS A 10 -0.94 35.06 -26.01
CA LYS A 10 0.26 35.28 -26.83
C LYS A 10 0.17 34.61 -28.21
N PHE A 11 -0.51 33.48 -28.31
CA PHE A 11 -0.64 32.74 -29.57
C PHE A 11 -1.78 33.23 -30.47
N ARG A 12 -2.65 34.15 -30.02
CA ARG A 12 -3.67 34.76 -30.88
C ARG A 12 -2.98 35.50 -32.05
N GLY A 13 -3.47 35.28 -33.27
CA GLY A 13 -2.85 35.79 -34.50
C GLY A 13 -1.78 34.87 -35.10
N SER A 14 -1.34 33.82 -34.39
CA SER A 14 -0.48 32.79 -34.98
C SER A 14 -1.28 31.74 -35.75
N ARG A 15 -0.77 31.32 -36.91
CA ARG A 15 -1.48 30.41 -37.83
C ARG A 15 -1.72 28.99 -37.27
N THR A 16 -0.90 28.49 -36.34
CA THR A 16 -1.03 27.11 -35.80
C THR A 16 -1.01 27.00 -34.27
N CYS A 17 -1.01 28.13 -33.54
CA CYS A 17 -1.08 28.17 -32.08
C CYS A 17 -0.02 27.28 -31.37
N GLY A 18 1.21 27.29 -31.89
CA GLY A 18 2.31 26.47 -31.39
C GLY A 18 2.21 24.97 -31.74
N GLY A 19 1.35 24.60 -32.68
CA GLY A 19 1.10 23.23 -33.07
C GLY A 19 1.97 22.65 -34.18
N GLY A 20 2.94 23.41 -34.66
CA GLY A 20 3.74 23.04 -35.83
C GLY A 20 2.92 23.13 -37.11
N SER A 21 2.87 22.06 -37.89
CA SER A 21 2.13 21.98 -39.15
C SER A 21 0.61 21.79 -38.95
N HIS A 22 -0.20 22.28 -39.89
CA HIS A 22 -1.66 22.15 -39.94
C HIS A 22 -2.18 20.71 -39.92
N LYS A 23 -1.33 19.75 -40.29
CA LYS A 23 -1.68 18.32 -40.27
C LYS A 23 -1.49 17.69 -38.89
N LYS A 24 -0.89 18.40 -37.92
CA LYS A 24 -0.58 17.91 -36.57
C LYS A 24 -1.65 18.32 -35.55
N ARG A 25 -1.55 17.80 -34.31
CA ARG A 25 -2.53 17.98 -33.20
C ARG A 25 -3.97 17.56 -33.53
N ARG A 26 -4.13 16.39 -34.16
CA ARG A 26 -5.45 15.78 -34.36
C ARG A 26 -5.83 14.91 -33.16
N GLY A 27 -6.88 14.09 -33.32
CA GLY A 27 -7.42 13.23 -32.28
C GLY A 27 -6.52 12.04 -31.91
N ALA A 28 -7.15 10.94 -31.48
CA ALA A 28 -6.44 9.76 -30.97
C ALA A 28 -5.46 9.14 -31.97
N GLY A 29 -5.75 9.16 -33.28
CA GLY A 29 -4.83 8.64 -34.30
C GLY A 29 -3.46 9.34 -34.27
N HIS A 30 -3.44 10.66 -34.09
CA HIS A 30 -2.19 11.42 -33.97
C HIS A 30 -1.41 11.09 -32.68
N ARG A 31 -2.09 10.59 -31.63
CA ARG A 31 -1.47 10.18 -30.36
C ARG A 31 -1.08 8.69 -30.33
N GLY A 32 -1.37 7.95 -31.41
CA GLY A 32 -1.21 6.49 -31.43
C GLY A 32 -2.19 5.78 -30.50
N GLY A 33 -3.46 6.21 -30.48
CA GLY A 33 -4.55 5.65 -29.66
C GLY A 33 -4.89 6.47 -28.42
N ARG A 34 -5.95 6.07 -27.70
CA ARG A 34 -6.37 6.69 -26.42
C ARG A 34 -5.71 5.97 -25.24
N GLY A 35 -5.35 6.72 -24.20
CA GLY A 35 -4.74 6.16 -22.98
C GLY A 35 -3.51 5.30 -23.25
N ASN A 36 -3.47 4.14 -22.60
CA ASN A 36 -2.42 3.13 -22.70
C ASN A 36 -2.58 2.21 -23.93
N ALA A 37 -3.27 2.64 -24.99
CA ALA A 37 -3.31 1.87 -26.22
C ALA A 37 -1.90 1.71 -26.82
N GLY A 38 -1.58 0.49 -27.26
CA GLY A 38 -0.32 0.17 -27.94
C GLY A 38 0.86 -0.12 -27.02
N VAL A 39 0.65 -0.27 -25.70
CA VAL A 39 1.73 -0.57 -24.73
C VAL A 39 2.57 -1.77 -25.18
N HIS A 40 1.94 -2.86 -25.63
CA HIS A 40 2.64 -4.06 -26.11
C HIS A 40 2.87 -4.09 -27.63
N LYS A 41 2.68 -2.96 -28.33
CA LYS A 41 2.79 -2.86 -29.80
C LYS A 41 3.61 -1.62 -30.20
N HIS A 42 3.00 -0.66 -30.89
CA HIS A 42 3.68 0.52 -31.43
C HIS A 42 4.17 1.53 -30.38
N LYS A 43 3.82 1.36 -29.08
CA LYS A 43 4.40 2.13 -27.97
C LYS A 43 5.35 1.32 -27.08
N TYR A 44 5.68 0.09 -27.47
CA TYR A 44 6.48 -0.84 -26.66
C TYR A 44 7.79 -0.24 -26.14
N LEU A 45 8.59 0.38 -27.01
CA LEU A 45 9.85 1.01 -26.63
C LEU A 45 9.70 2.10 -25.55
N LYS A 46 8.60 2.86 -25.57
CA LYS A 46 8.33 3.87 -24.55
C LYS A 46 8.11 3.20 -23.19
N PHE A 47 7.31 2.14 -23.18
CA PHE A 47 6.93 1.49 -21.93
C PHE A 47 8.05 0.65 -21.32
N ILE A 48 8.91 0.00 -22.12
CA ILE A 48 10.13 -0.64 -21.60
C ILE A 48 11.01 0.36 -20.85
N LYS A 49 11.16 1.59 -21.38
CA LYS A 49 11.95 2.62 -20.70
C LYS A 49 11.29 3.05 -19.39
N LEU A 50 9.97 3.16 -19.36
CA LEU A 50 9.23 3.50 -18.14
C LEU A 50 9.31 2.39 -17.09
N GLU A 51 9.28 1.12 -17.53
CA GLU A 51 9.48 -0.04 -16.67
C GLU A 51 10.87 -0.05 -16.05
N LYS A 52 11.92 0.20 -16.84
CA LYS A 52 13.28 0.33 -16.31
C LYS A 52 13.45 1.46 -15.29
N LEU A 53 12.58 2.48 -15.35
CA LEU A 53 12.55 3.59 -14.39
C LEU A 53 11.63 3.32 -13.19
N GLY A 54 10.97 2.16 -13.12
CA GLY A 54 10.02 1.81 -12.05
C GLY A 54 8.71 2.59 -12.10
N LEU A 55 8.41 3.30 -13.21
CA LEU A 55 7.20 4.12 -13.36
C LEU A 55 6.04 3.37 -13.99
N TYR A 56 6.29 2.13 -14.45
CA TYR A 56 5.29 1.30 -15.11
C TYR A 56 5.61 -0.17 -14.91
N GLU A 57 4.63 -0.97 -14.50
CA GLU A 57 4.83 -2.41 -14.31
C GLU A 57 4.20 -3.20 -15.44
N PHE A 58 4.95 -4.17 -15.96
CA PHE A 58 4.47 -5.13 -16.94
C PHE A 58 4.18 -6.48 -16.30
N GLY A 59 3.05 -7.08 -16.68
CA GLY A 59 2.69 -8.43 -16.28
C GLY A 59 2.25 -8.50 -14.81
N LYS A 60 2.40 -9.70 -14.25
CA LYS A 60 2.14 -10.01 -12.84
C LYS A 60 3.34 -10.78 -12.31
N HIS A 61 3.73 -10.54 -11.08
CA HIS A 61 4.79 -11.27 -10.42
C HIS A 61 4.33 -11.80 -9.05
N GLY A 62 4.75 -13.02 -8.72
CA GLY A 62 4.52 -13.63 -7.42
C GLY A 62 3.08 -14.08 -7.18
N PHE A 63 2.72 -14.19 -5.89
CA PHE A 63 1.39 -14.59 -5.44
C PHE A 63 0.98 -13.76 -4.22
N THR A 64 -0.31 -13.52 -4.06
CA THR A 64 -0.87 -12.86 -2.87
C THR A 64 -1.38 -13.92 -1.91
N ARG A 65 -0.90 -13.89 -0.66
CA ARG A 65 -1.39 -14.80 0.39
C ARG A 65 -2.83 -14.43 0.77
N PRO A 66 -3.70 -15.42 1.10
CA PRO A 66 -5.03 -15.13 1.61
C PRO A 66 -4.97 -14.24 2.86
N LYS A 67 -5.87 -13.26 2.96
CA LYS A 67 -5.88 -12.29 4.07
C LYS A 67 -5.99 -12.96 5.44
N VAL A 68 -6.82 -14.00 5.54
CA VAL A 68 -7.05 -14.76 6.78
C VAL A 68 -5.73 -15.28 7.37
N VAL A 69 -4.88 -15.91 6.54
CA VAL A 69 -3.59 -16.46 6.97
C VAL A 69 -2.62 -15.35 7.41
N VAL A 70 -2.67 -14.18 6.76
CA VAL A 70 -1.84 -13.03 7.15
C VAL A 70 -2.31 -12.45 8.47
N GLU A 71 -3.61 -12.32 8.68
CA GLU A 71 -4.20 -11.82 9.91
C GLU A 71 -3.91 -12.74 11.09
N GLU A 72 -4.04 -14.06 10.93
CA GLU A 72 -3.69 -15.04 11.97
C GLU A 72 -2.22 -14.92 12.38
N LEU A 73 -1.30 -14.86 11.42
CA LEU A 73 0.14 -14.71 11.69
C LEU A 73 0.45 -13.39 12.41
N VAL A 74 -0.19 -12.29 12.00
CA VAL A 74 -0.02 -10.98 12.65
C VAL A 74 -0.57 -11.01 14.08
N ARG A 75 -1.73 -11.63 14.32
CA ARG A 75 -2.31 -11.79 15.66
C ARG A 75 -1.39 -12.58 16.60
N GLU A 76 -0.87 -13.72 16.14
CA GLU A 76 0.05 -14.55 16.91
C GLU A 76 1.34 -13.78 17.24
N LYS A 77 1.89 -13.06 16.26
CA LYS A 77 3.09 -12.25 16.46
C LYS A 77 2.86 -11.15 17.50
N ASN A 78 1.75 -10.42 17.41
CA ASN A 78 1.40 -9.36 18.35
C ASN A 78 1.22 -9.89 19.78
N LEU A 79 0.60 -11.07 19.95
CA LEU A 79 0.48 -11.72 21.26
C LEU A 79 1.86 -12.00 21.86
N LYS A 80 2.75 -12.65 21.10
CA LYS A 80 4.09 -13.01 21.57
C LYS A 80 4.91 -11.79 21.96
N GLU A 81 4.85 -10.72 21.16
CA GLU A 81 5.52 -9.45 21.47
C GLU A 81 4.96 -8.82 22.76
N ARG A 82 3.63 -8.83 22.94
CA ARG A 82 2.98 -8.28 24.14
C ARG A 82 3.29 -9.09 25.41
N LEU A 83 3.26 -10.42 25.33
CA LEU A 83 3.63 -11.28 26.46
C LEU A 83 5.09 -11.06 26.87
N LYS A 84 5.98 -10.91 25.90
CA LYS A 84 7.38 -10.59 26.15
C LYS A 84 7.53 -9.24 26.86
N SER A 85 6.83 -8.19 26.39
CA SER A 85 6.88 -6.88 27.04
C SER A 85 6.37 -6.92 28.47
N LEU A 86 5.28 -7.65 28.75
CA LEU A 86 4.72 -7.77 30.10
C LEU A 86 5.63 -8.54 31.06
N ARG A 87 6.35 -9.56 30.56
CA ARG A 87 7.39 -10.26 31.31
C ARG A 87 8.55 -9.33 31.64
N ASP A 88 9.02 -8.57 30.65
CA ASP A 88 10.13 -7.61 30.82
C ASP A 88 9.75 -6.46 31.79
N GLU A 89 8.48 -6.04 31.79
CA GLU A 89 7.90 -5.09 32.76
C GLU A 89 7.72 -5.68 34.19
N GLY A 90 7.91 -6.99 34.38
CA GLY A 90 7.74 -7.67 35.67
C GLY A 90 6.30 -7.90 36.10
N LYS A 91 5.31 -7.68 35.21
CA LYS A 91 3.88 -7.89 35.50
C LYS A 91 3.44 -9.35 35.37
N LEU A 92 4.31 -10.21 34.84
CA LEU A 92 4.00 -11.59 34.49
C LEU A 92 5.08 -12.51 35.06
N ASP A 93 4.67 -13.42 35.95
CA ASP A 93 5.55 -14.46 36.47
C ASP A 93 6.03 -15.40 35.35
N GLU A 94 7.23 -15.97 35.53
CA GLU A 94 7.84 -16.86 34.54
C GLU A 94 6.96 -18.08 34.21
N ASN A 95 6.28 -18.64 35.20
CA ASN A 95 5.37 -19.78 35.02
C ASN A 95 4.13 -19.39 34.20
N THR A 96 3.54 -18.24 34.52
CA THR A 96 2.35 -17.70 33.84
C THR A 96 2.69 -17.30 32.40
N TYR A 97 3.87 -16.70 32.18
CA TYR A 97 4.39 -16.40 30.86
C TYR A 97 4.52 -17.67 30.00
N ARG A 98 5.15 -18.73 30.53
CA ARG A 98 5.29 -20.01 29.81
C ARG A 98 3.94 -20.63 29.48
N PHE A 99 2.99 -20.57 30.41
CA PHE A 99 1.64 -21.08 30.19
C PHE A 99 0.93 -20.34 29.06
N LEU A 100 0.89 -19.00 29.10
CA LEU A 100 0.23 -18.19 28.07
C LEU A 100 0.93 -18.29 26.71
N TYR A 101 2.26 -18.36 26.70
CA TYR A 101 3.04 -18.50 25.46
C TYR A 101 2.79 -19.84 24.76
N SER A 102 2.44 -20.90 25.50
CA SER A 102 2.14 -22.22 24.94
C SER A 102 0.78 -22.32 24.24
N LYS A 103 -0.13 -21.37 24.51
CA LYS A 103 -1.51 -21.41 24.02
C LYS A 103 -1.63 -20.67 22.68
N ALA A 104 -1.74 -21.43 21.61
CA ALA A 104 -1.89 -20.92 20.25
C ALA A 104 -3.26 -20.28 19.96
N GLU A 105 -4.28 -20.59 20.76
CA GLU A 105 -5.65 -20.09 20.57
C GLU A 105 -5.88 -18.67 21.13
N LEU A 106 -4.96 -18.20 21.98
CA LEU A 106 -5.07 -16.91 22.64
C LEU A 106 -4.72 -15.76 21.69
N ASN A 107 -5.44 -14.65 21.80
CA ASN A 107 -5.07 -13.38 21.19
C ASN A 107 -4.94 -12.27 22.24
N VAL A 108 -4.42 -11.11 21.81
CA VAL A 108 -4.22 -9.95 22.71
C VAL A 108 -5.54 -9.47 23.34
N GLY A 109 -6.65 -9.50 22.60
CA GLY A 109 -7.96 -9.12 23.15
C GLY A 109 -8.49 -10.09 24.20
N ASP A 110 -8.23 -11.39 24.01
CA ASP A 110 -8.57 -12.41 24.99
C ASP A 110 -7.75 -12.22 26.27
N LEU A 111 -6.48 -11.79 26.15
CA LEU A 111 -5.65 -11.45 27.29
C LEU A 111 -6.23 -10.28 28.10
N SER A 112 -6.69 -9.21 27.44
CA SER A 112 -7.37 -8.11 28.11
C SER A 112 -8.62 -8.58 28.86
N SER A 113 -9.45 -9.40 28.22
CA SER A 113 -10.66 -9.95 28.83
C SER A 113 -10.35 -10.87 30.02
N ILE A 114 -9.26 -11.63 29.95
CA ILE A 114 -8.78 -12.47 31.06
C ILE A 114 -8.35 -11.59 32.23
N VAL A 115 -7.58 -10.53 31.97
CA VAL A 115 -7.12 -9.60 33.02
C VAL A 115 -8.32 -8.94 33.69
N GLU A 116 -9.28 -8.41 32.92
CA GLU A 116 -10.51 -7.83 33.46
C GLU A 116 -11.25 -8.80 34.39
N LYS A 117 -11.43 -10.06 33.97
CA LYS A 117 -12.05 -11.10 34.80
C LYS A 117 -11.25 -11.45 36.05
N LEU A 118 -9.93 -11.48 35.97
CA LEU A 118 -9.08 -11.76 37.14
C LEU A 118 -9.16 -10.62 38.17
N VAL A 119 -9.29 -9.38 37.71
CA VAL A 119 -9.55 -8.21 38.56
C VAL A 119 -10.94 -8.27 39.18
N GLU A 120 -11.98 -8.62 38.43
CA GLU A 120 -13.34 -8.84 38.96
C GLU A 120 -13.38 -9.91 40.06
N LEU A 121 -12.56 -10.96 39.94
CA LEU A 121 -12.43 -12.01 40.94
C LEU A 121 -11.54 -11.64 42.13
N GLY A 122 -10.89 -10.46 42.11
CA GLY A 122 -9.98 -10.00 43.15
C GLY A 122 -8.67 -10.80 43.25
N ILE A 123 -8.30 -11.52 42.19
CA ILE A 123 -7.07 -12.34 42.12
C ILE A 123 -5.89 -11.51 41.59
N ALA A 124 -6.17 -10.53 40.74
CA ALA A 124 -5.20 -9.58 40.19
C ALA A 124 -5.64 -8.14 40.51
N GLU A 125 -4.68 -7.23 40.67
CA GLU A 125 -4.91 -5.78 40.79
C GLU A 125 -4.85 -5.07 39.43
#